data_AF-A0A951C3L6-F1
#
_entry.id   AF-A0A951C3L6-F1
#
_cell.length_a   1.000
_cell.length_b   1.000
_cell.length_c   1.000
_cell.angle_alpha   90.00
_cell.angle_beta   90.00
_cell.angle_gamma   90.00
#
_symmetry.space_group_name_H-M   'P 1'
#
loop_
_entity.id
_entity.type
_entity.pdbx_description
1 polymer ?
#
loop_
_entity_poly.entity_id
_entity_poly.type
_entity_poly.pdbx_seq_one_letter_code
_entity_poly.pdbx_strand_id
1 'polypeptide(L)'
;MIRSMRLWMGASLVALLFEWSAAGQSPALSHSTPTTVEPVTVFTDHPRLFLRPQRLRLLQRERERGSVRWRQFEAYVTADAPMPEPAFADALYYQVAGSVPAGRKAVTWALGPGRDLRQLALVFDWCQKLLSETERRELAARIQQGIAETATDESVAGVRARVLAAVALFDDVPDIPGRELERLVHNWWEAKIAPALSTGQGLAVRENPYALWEILHAVRDNTNLDLREAAPRFFKTFPIEHLMSQYPASYRGEENDFHVPASTKSGDPDLNRATFSRVAELAMVSLDTNAEESQYVQGWLMHDRFALRSPLGAPYEFLWANQYQPGLSFSLLPLVYRNPDTGTVFVRSDWEESAGWFGYFDGQAQLFRDGRVESVALRGRSPLVMPSAVIYFGPSRFRVNLEEGQDAVILVGLEPNRNYQIEIDDEEVFEEAADRGGILVLDLLHGKEVGVRLRVVTAP
;
A
#
# COMPACT_ATOMS: atom_id res chain seq x y z
N MET A 1 24.26 6.40 57.17
CA MET A 1 23.20 6.61 58.18
C MET A 1 22.43 7.84 57.71
N ILE A 2 21.16 7.83 57.28
CA ILE A 2 20.00 6.96 57.48
C ILE A 2 19.22 6.93 56.15
N ARG A 3 18.73 5.75 55.77
CA ARG A 3 17.83 5.46 54.63
C ARG A 3 16.40 5.93 54.92
N SER A 4 15.60 6.06 53.85
CA SER A 4 14.12 5.94 53.71
C SER A 4 13.54 7.19 53.04
N MET A 5 12.63 7.17 52.06
CA MET A 5 11.66 6.18 51.59
C MET A 5 11.32 6.52 50.13
N ARG A 6 11.38 5.55 49.21
CA ARG A 6 10.69 5.62 47.90
C ARG A 6 9.44 4.76 48.01
N LEU A 7 8.28 5.36 47.76
CA LEU A 7 7.03 4.64 47.56
C LEU A 7 7.05 3.94 46.19
N TRP A 8 6.76 2.64 46.23
CA TRP A 8 6.47 1.78 45.09
C TRP A 8 5.00 1.36 45.20
N MET A 9 4.23 1.61 44.14
CA MET A 9 2.96 0.96 43.78
C MET A 9 3.01 0.91 42.25
N GLY A 10 2.82 -0.19 41.53
CA GLY A 10 2.31 -1.50 41.86
C GLY A 10 1.54 -1.96 40.61
N ALA A 11 2.11 -2.87 39.83
CA ALA A 11 1.41 -3.55 38.75
C ALA A 11 1.65 -5.05 38.89
N SER A 12 0.63 -5.73 39.42
CA SER A 12 0.60 -7.17 39.66
C SER A 12 0.45 -7.92 38.34
N LEU A 13 1.41 -8.80 38.06
CA LEU A 13 1.32 -9.83 37.02
C LEU A 13 0.95 -11.15 37.69
N VAL A 14 -0.27 -11.63 37.47
CA VAL A 14 -0.73 -12.94 37.93
C VAL A 14 -0.24 -14.00 36.95
N ALA A 15 0.75 -14.79 37.37
CA ALA A 15 1.16 -16.02 36.70
C ALA A 15 0.31 -17.18 37.24
N LEU A 16 -0.50 -17.78 36.36
CA LEU A 16 -1.18 -19.04 36.61
C LEU A 16 -0.31 -20.18 36.09
N LEU A 17 0.26 -20.94 37.02
CA LEU A 17 0.90 -22.24 36.81
C LEU A 17 -0.18 -23.29 36.53
N PHE A 18 -0.04 -24.05 35.45
CA PHE A 18 -0.68 -25.34 35.30
C PHE A 18 0.38 -26.40 34.96
N GLU A 19 0.48 -27.39 35.84
CA GLU A 19 1.29 -28.60 35.75
C GLU A 19 0.78 -29.49 34.61
N TRP A 20 1.68 -29.90 33.70
CA TRP A 20 1.44 -31.02 32.79
C TRP A 20 2.49 -32.11 33.00
N SER A 21 2.01 -33.27 33.46
CA SER A 21 2.76 -34.50 33.67
C SER A 21 3.31 -35.07 32.36
N ALA A 22 4.58 -35.47 32.38
CA ALA A 22 5.20 -36.28 31.35
C ALA A 22 4.81 -37.76 31.50
N ALA A 23 4.13 -38.32 30.49
CA ALA A 23 4.08 -39.75 30.23
C ALA A 23 4.21 -39.98 28.73
N GLY A 24 5.27 -40.68 28.33
CA GLY A 24 5.67 -40.85 26.94
C GLY A 24 4.82 -41.81 26.14
N GLN A 25 4.85 -41.60 24.83
CA GLN A 25 4.77 -42.62 23.79
C GLN A 25 5.20 -41.96 22.47
N SER A 26 6.38 -42.33 21.97
CA SER A 26 6.72 -42.12 20.56
C SER A 26 5.92 -43.09 19.69
N PRO A 27 5.43 -42.61 18.54
CA PRO A 27 5.54 -43.43 17.35
C PRO A 27 6.17 -42.67 16.18
N ALA A 28 7.10 -43.38 15.54
CA ALA A 28 7.46 -43.38 14.12
C ALA A 28 7.34 -42.06 13.33
N LEU A 29 8.50 -41.61 12.85
CA LEU A 29 8.66 -40.69 11.72
C LEU A 29 7.85 -41.18 10.51
N SER A 30 6.66 -40.62 10.32
CA SER A 30 6.00 -40.64 9.02
C SER A 30 6.81 -39.76 8.08
N HIS A 31 7.38 -40.38 7.04
CA HIS A 31 7.84 -39.64 5.88
C HIS A 31 6.62 -38.93 5.29
N SER A 32 6.60 -37.60 5.36
CA SER A 32 5.63 -36.81 4.63
C SER A 32 5.85 -37.02 3.14
N THR A 33 4.88 -37.67 2.51
CA THR A 33 4.63 -37.60 1.07
C THR A 33 4.69 -36.14 0.62
N PRO A 34 5.18 -35.82 -0.60
CA PRO A 34 5.17 -34.45 -1.09
C PRO A 34 3.73 -33.96 -1.09
N THR A 35 3.48 -32.88 -0.36
CA THR A 35 2.19 -32.21 -0.30
C THR A 35 1.79 -31.85 -1.73
N THR A 36 0.81 -32.55 -2.29
CA THR A 36 0.12 -32.10 -3.50
C THR A 36 -0.46 -30.74 -3.17
N VAL A 37 0.14 -29.69 -3.74
CA VAL A 37 -0.34 -28.32 -3.63
C VAL A 37 -1.76 -28.29 -4.20
N GLU A 38 -2.72 -27.84 -3.41
CA GLU A 38 -4.13 -27.78 -3.82
C GLU A 38 -4.28 -26.78 -4.99
N PRO A 39 -4.99 -27.14 -6.07
CA PRO A 39 -5.09 -26.29 -7.25
C PRO A 39 -5.85 -24.99 -6.95
N VAL A 40 -5.33 -23.87 -7.47
CA VAL A 40 -5.96 -22.56 -7.28
C VAL A 40 -7.24 -22.47 -8.11
N THR A 41 -8.39 -22.50 -7.43
CA THR A 41 -9.71 -22.55 -8.06
C THR A 41 -10.52 -21.27 -7.82
N VAL A 42 -11.27 -20.84 -8.83
CA VAL A 42 -12.24 -19.73 -8.73
C VAL A 42 -13.63 -20.31 -8.46
N PHE A 43 -14.33 -19.76 -7.45
CA PHE A 43 -15.61 -20.30 -6.97
C PHE A 43 -16.82 -19.37 -7.18
N THR A 44 -16.63 -18.27 -7.90
CA THR A 44 -17.59 -17.16 -8.00
C THR A 44 -18.10 -16.99 -9.43
N ASP A 45 -19.36 -16.56 -9.58
CA ASP A 45 -19.96 -16.23 -10.88
C ASP A 45 -19.70 -14.78 -11.29
N HIS A 46 -19.78 -14.50 -12.60
CA HIS A 46 -19.72 -13.16 -13.17
C HIS A 46 -20.87 -12.22 -12.70
N PRO A 47 -20.62 -10.91 -12.50
CA PRO A 47 -19.32 -10.27 -12.47
C PRO A 47 -18.58 -10.60 -11.17
N ARG A 48 -17.33 -11.04 -11.31
CA ARG A 48 -16.53 -11.58 -10.21
C ARG A 48 -15.29 -10.74 -9.91
N LEU A 49 -14.84 -9.92 -10.87
CA LEU A 49 -13.79 -8.93 -10.68
C LEU A 49 -14.36 -7.65 -10.08
N PHE A 50 -14.00 -7.36 -8.84
CA PHE A 50 -14.28 -6.11 -8.12
C PHE A 50 -15.76 -5.70 -8.00
N LEU A 51 -16.72 -6.44 -8.55
CA LEU A 51 -18.15 -6.10 -8.54
C LEU A 51 -18.99 -7.24 -8.00
N ARG A 52 -18.47 -7.96 -6.99
CA ARG A 52 -19.26 -8.98 -6.27
C ARG A 52 -20.62 -8.41 -5.85
N PRO A 53 -21.66 -9.26 -5.69
CA PRO A 53 -23.04 -8.80 -5.53
C PRO A 53 -23.29 -7.76 -4.42
N GLN A 54 -22.48 -7.76 -3.36
CA GLN A 54 -22.56 -6.74 -2.32
C GLN A 54 -22.12 -5.36 -2.79
N ARG A 55 -20.96 -5.25 -3.44
CA ARG A 55 -20.42 -3.96 -3.91
C ARG A 55 -21.25 -3.42 -5.07
N LEU A 56 -21.65 -4.26 -6.01
CA LEU A 56 -22.52 -3.85 -7.11
C LEU A 56 -23.84 -3.24 -6.60
N ARG A 57 -24.48 -3.89 -5.60
CA ARG A 57 -25.69 -3.34 -4.96
C ARG A 57 -25.45 -2.01 -4.26
N LEU A 58 -24.28 -1.83 -3.64
CA LEU A 58 -23.90 -0.55 -3.04
C LEU A 58 -23.81 0.54 -4.11
N LEU A 59 -23.10 0.29 -5.22
CA LEU A 59 -22.94 1.25 -6.30
C LEU A 59 -24.29 1.59 -6.97
N GLN A 60 -25.16 0.60 -7.17
CA GLN A 60 -26.52 0.81 -7.71
C GLN A 60 -27.36 1.70 -6.78
N ARG A 61 -27.23 1.56 -5.46
CA ARG A 61 -27.87 2.45 -4.49
C ARG A 61 -27.29 3.87 -4.53
N GLU A 62 -25.98 4.01 -4.70
CA GLU A 62 -25.34 5.33 -4.85
C GLU A 62 -25.81 6.05 -6.12
N ARG A 63 -26.09 5.31 -7.21
CA ARG A 63 -26.78 5.83 -8.39
C ARG A 63 -28.21 6.25 -8.06
N GLU A 64 -29.01 5.38 -7.43
CA GLU A 64 -30.41 5.68 -7.08
C GLU A 64 -30.54 6.93 -6.19
N ARG A 65 -29.56 7.16 -5.32
CA ARG A 65 -29.47 8.34 -4.45
C ARG A 65 -28.95 9.60 -5.16
N GLY A 66 -28.42 9.49 -6.38
CA GLY A 66 -27.78 10.60 -7.08
C GLY A 66 -26.56 11.15 -6.33
N SER A 67 -25.75 10.26 -5.75
CA SER A 67 -24.53 10.66 -5.02
C SER A 67 -23.64 11.56 -5.89
N VAL A 68 -22.86 12.44 -5.24
CA VAL A 68 -21.95 13.35 -5.97
C VAL A 68 -20.96 12.57 -6.84
N ARG A 69 -20.42 11.46 -6.32
CA ARG A 69 -19.50 10.57 -7.05
C ARG A 69 -20.15 9.95 -8.28
N TRP A 70 -21.39 9.46 -8.14
CA TRP A 70 -22.15 8.95 -9.27
C TRP A 70 -22.39 10.04 -10.32
N ARG A 71 -22.88 11.22 -9.93
CA ARG A 71 -23.18 12.32 -10.86
C ARG A 71 -21.94 12.79 -11.60
N GLN A 72 -20.79 12.85 -10.93
CA GLN A 72 -19.51 13.19 -11.57
C GLN A 72 -19.14 12.16 -12.64
N PHE A 73 -19.16 10.87 -12.29
CA PHE A 73 -18.83 9.80 -13.22
C PHE A 73 -19.82 9.74 -14.41
N GLU A 74 -21.12 9.83 -14.12
CA GLU A 74 -22.18 9.86 -15.12
C GLU A 74 -22.05 11.04 -16.09
N ALA A 75 -21.66 12.22 -15.61
CA ALA A 75 -21.47 13.39 -16.47
C ALA A 75 -20.43 13.13 -17.56
N TYR A 76 -19.31 12.46 -17.25
CA TYR A 76 -18.30 12.12 -18.26
C TYR A 76 -18.79 11.10 -19.29
N VAL A 77 -19.44 10.02 -18.82
CA VAL A 77 -19.92 8.96 -19.71
C VAL A 77 -21.02 9.48 -20.63
N THR A 78 -21.96 10.28 -20.10
CA THR A 78 -23.07 10.84 -20.89
C THR A 78 -22.64 11.96 -21.83
N ALA A 79 -21.58 12.69 -21.51
CA ALA A 79 -20.95 13.67 -22.40
C ALA A 79 -19.99 13.05 -23.43
N ASP A 80 -19.81 11.73 -23.43
CA ASP A 80 -18.84 11.01 -24.28
C ASP A 80 -17.42 11.58 -24.15
N ALA A 81 -17.03 11.93 -22.93
CA ALA A 81 -15.71 12.48 -22.64
C ALA A 81 -14.59 11.48 -23.02
N PRO A 82 -13.42 11.96 -23.47
CA PRO A 82 -12.29 11.09 -23.79
C PRO A 82 -11.69 10.47 -22.51
N MET A 83 -12.22 9.32 -22.11
CA MET A 83 -11.76 8.58 -20.94
C MET A 83 -10.42 7.90 -21.23
N PRO A 84 -9.40 8.02 -20.36
CA PRO A 84 -8.13 7.32 -20.53
C PRO A 84 -8.26 5.79 -20.52
N GLU A 85 -9.23 5.26 -19.76
CA GLU A 85 -9.58 3.84 -19.72
C GLU A 85 -11.05 3.65 -20.12
N PRO A 86 -11.36 3.78 -21.42
CA PRO A 86 -12.73 3.94 -21.89
C PRO A 86 -13.57 2.67 -21.67
N ALA A 87 -12.99 1.50 -21.89
CA ALA A 87 -13.73 0.24 -21.75
C ALA A 87 -14.02 -0.10 -20.29
N PHE A 88 -13.10 0.22 -19.37
CA PHE A 88 -13.36 0.13 -17.93
C PHE A 88 -14.51 1.06 -17.51
N ALA A 89 -14.47 2.33 -17.93
CA ALA A 89 -15.52 3.30 -17.61
C ALA A 89 -16.89 2.87 -18.17
N ASP A 90 -16.96 2.53 -19.46
CA ASP A 90 -18.21 2.14 -20.13
C ASP A 90 -18.81 0.85 -19.52
N ALA A 91 -17.96 -0.15 -19.19
CA ALA A 91 -18.40 -1.38 -18.55
C ALA A 91 -18.89 -1.17 -17.11
N LEU A 92 -18.21 -0.32 -16.32
CA LEU A 92 -18.66 0.06 -14.98
C LEU A 92 -20.02 0.76 -15.03
N TYR A 93 -20.18 1.70 -15.96
CA TYR A 93 -21.44 2.40 -16.17
C TYR A 93 -22.55 1.43 -16.58
N TYR A 94 -22.29 0.46 -17.46
CA TYR A 94 -23.24 -0.60 -17.79
C TYR A 94 -23.70 -1.38 -16.56
N GLN A 95 -22.77 -1.84 -15.72
CA GLN A 95 -23.10 -2.64 -14.53
C GLN A 95 -24.00 -1.89 -13.55
N VAL A 96 -23.76 -0.59 -13.39
CA VAL A 96 -24.47 0.22 -12.40
C VAL A 96 -25.75 0.84 -12.96
N ALA A 97 -25.72 1.38 -14.18
CA ALA A 97 -26.86 2.03 -14.83
C ALA A 97 -27.79 1.04 -15.56
N GLY A 98 -27.30 -0.13 -15.96
CA GLY A 98 -28.00 -1.01 -16.91
C GLY A 98 -27.98 -0.49 -18.36
N SER A 99 -27.09 0.46 -18.68
CA SER A 99 -27.01 1.09 -20.00
C SER A 99 -26.43 0.14 -21.05
N VAL A 100 -27.30 -0.52 -21.81
CA VAL A 100 -26.91 -1.39 -22.94
C VAL A 100 -26.01 -0.67 -23.95
N PRO A 101 -26.25 0.61 -24.34
CA PRO A 101 -25.35 1.33 -25.23
C PRO A 101 -23.91 1.43 -24.70
N ALA A 102 -23.73 1.78 -23.43
CA ALA A 102 -22.39 1.86 -22.82
C ALA A 102 -21.71 0.48 -22.80
N GLY A 103 -22.42 -0.56 -22.38
CA GLY A 103 -21.88 -1.91 -22.38
C GLY A 103 -21.50 -2.41 -23.78
N ARG A 104 -22.29 -2.07 -24.82
CA ARG A 104 -21.95 -2.38 -26.22
C ARG A 104 -20.76 -1.58 -26.73
N LYS A 105 -20.57 -0.33 -26.31
CA LYS A 105 -19.37 0.45 -26.59
C LYS A 105 -18.12 -0.22 -26.01
N ALA A 106 -18.19 -0.70 -24.76
CA ALA A 106 -17.12 -1.45 -24.12
C ALA A 106 -16.78 -2.76 -24.87
N VAL A 107 -17.80 -3.55 -25.24
CA VAL A 107 -17.63 -4.78 -26.04
C VAL A 107 -17.02 -4.49 -27.42
N THR A 108 -17.49 -3.44 -28.09
CA THR A 108 -16.97 -3.04 -29.41
C THR A 108 -15.52 -2.62 -29.34
N TRP A 109 -15.15 -1.88 -28.29
CA TRP A 109 -13.74 -1.54 -28.03
C TRP A 109 -12.91 -2.81 -27.82
N ALA A 110 -13.39 -3.76 -27.01
CA ALA A 110 -12.65 -4.98 -26.66
C ALA A 110 -12.43 -5.93 -27.84
N LEU A 111 -13.42 -6.05 -28.74
CA LEU A 111 -13.33 -6.86 -29.96
C LEU A 111 -12.64 -6.12 -31.12
N GLY A 112 -12.59 -4.79 -31.08
CA GLY A 112 -11.93 -3.97 -32.09
C GLY A 112 -10.53 -3.54 -31.67
N PRO A 113 -10.31 -2.24 -31.37
CA PRO A 113 -8.99 -1.64 -31.17
C PRO A 113 -8.33 -1.95 -29.82
N GLY A 114 -9.06 -2.51 -28.85
CA GLY A 114 -8.57 -2.74 -27.49
C GLY A 114 -7.39 -3.70 -27.41
N ARG A 115 -6.34 -3.30 -26.69
CA ARG A 115 -5.12 -4.10 -26.44
C ARG A 115 -4.76 -4.24 -24.97
N ASP A 116 -5.34 -3.43 -24.10
CA ASP A 116 -5.08 -3.47 -22.66
C ASP A 116 -5.75 -4.71 -22.04
N LEU A 117 -4.94 -5.69 -21.68
CA LEU A 117 -5.39 -6.97 -21.11
C LEU A 117 -6.22 -6.80 -19.82
N ARG A 118 -5.91 -5.81 -18.99
CA ARG A 118 -6.68 -5.50 -17.78
C ARG A 118 -8.10 -5.09 -18.16
N GLN A 119 -8.24 -4.16 -19.11
CA GLN A 119 -9.55 -3.70 -19.56
C GLN A 119 -10.33 -4.79 -20.32
N LEU A 120 -9.66 -5.61 -21.14
CA LEU A 120 -10.30 -6.75 -21.81
C LEU A 120 -10.90 -7.74 -20.79
N ALA A 121 -10.17 -8.04 -19.71
CA ALA A 121 -10.66 -8.91 -18.64
C ALA A 121 -11.89 -8.33 -17.94
N LEU A 122 -11.89 -7.02 -17.64
CA LEU A 122 -13.05 -6.35 -17.04
C LEU A 122 -14.26 -6.35 -17.97
N VAL A 123 -14.08 -6.10 -19.27
CA VAL A 123 -15.19 -6.17 -20.23
C VAL A 123 -15.73 -7.59 -20.34
N PHE A 124 -14.86 -8.59 -20.41
CA PHE A 124 -15.30 -9.99 -20.43
C PHE A 124 -16.11 -10.32 -19.18
N ASP A 125 -15.60 -10.00 -18.00
CA ASP A 125 -16.28 -10.29 -16.73
C ASP A 125 -17.61 -9.52 -16.57
N TRP A 126 -17.62 -8.23 -16.91
CA TRP A 126 -18.75 -7.34 -16.63
C TRP A 126 -19.78 -7.31 -17.76
N CYS A 127 -19.44 -7.67 -19.00
CA CYS A 127 -20.39 -7.58 -20.12
C CYS A 127 -20.93 -8.94 -20.57
N GLN A 128 -20.82 -9.99 -19.75
CA GLN A 128 -21.30 -11.35 -20.07
C GLN A 128 -22.70 -11.39 -20.69
N LYS A 129 -23.67 -10.66 -20.12
CA LYS A 129 -25.06 -10.63 -20.61
C LYS A 129 -25.23 -9.97 -21.99
N LEU A 130 -24.24 -9.22 -22.46
CA LEU A 130 -24.24 -8.57 -23.76
C LEU A 130 -23.49 -9.39 -24.81
N LEU A 131 -22.51 -10.20 -24.41
CA LEU A 131 -21.72 -11.01 -25.33
C LEU A 131 -22.59 -12.13 -25.93
N SER A 132 -22.70 -12.16 -27.25
CA SER A 132 -23.15 -13.36 -27.96
C SER A 132 -22.12 -14.48 -27.81
N GLU A 133 -22.51 -15.72 -28.09
CA GLU A 133 -21.61 -16.88 -28.03
C GLU A 133 -20.35 -16.71 -28.91
N THR A 134 -20.49 -16.05 -30.05
CA THR A 134 -19.35 -15.77 -30.94
C THR A 134 -18.46 -14.68 -30.38
N GLU A 135 -19.04 -13.57 -29.92
CA GLU A 135 -18.28 -12.47 -29.29
C GLU A 135 -17.56 -12.95 -28.02
N ARG A 136 -18.20 -13.79 -27.21
CA ARG A 136 -17.60 -14.37 -25.99
C ARG A 136 -16.37 -15.21 -26.34
N ARG A 137 -16.49 -16.13 -27.31
CA ARG A 137 -15.36 -16.96 -27.76
C ARG A 137 -14.24 -16.15 -28.38
N GLU A 138 -14.55 -15.13 -29.17
CA GLU A 138 -13.55 -14.25 -29.78
C GLU A 138 -12.79 -13.44 -28.73
N LEU A 139 -13.50 -12.82 -27.78
CA LEU A 139 -12.89 -12.07 -26.70
C LEU A 139 -12.07 -12.97 -25.78
N ALA A 140 -12.55 -14.18 -25.47
CA ALA A 140 -11.80 -15.17 -24.70
C ALA A 140 -10.50 -15.58 -25.39
N ALA A 141 -10.51 -15.77 -26.72
CA ALA A 141 -9.30 -16.08 -27.49
C ALA A 141 -8.29 -14.92 -27.46
N ARG A 142 -8.77 -13.67 -27.60
CA ARG A 142 -7.92 -12.47 -27.48
C ARG A 142 -7.27 -12.35 -26.10
N ILE A 143 -8.04 -12.61 -25.03
CA ILE A 143 -7.53 -12.53 -23.66
C ILE A 143 -6.49 -13.64 -23.41
N GLN A 144 -6.74 -14.87 -23.87
CA GLN A 144 -5.74 -15.96 -23.81
C GLN A 144 -4.44 -15.59 -24.53
N GLN A 145 -4.55 -15.00 -25.72
CA GLN A 145 -3.38 -14.51 -26.45
C GLN A 145 -2.64 -13.42 -25.65
N GLY A 146 -3.37 -12.47 -25.04
CA GLY A 146 -2.77 -11.45 -24.20
C GLY A 146 -2.06 -11.99 -22.96
N ILE A 147 -2.58 -13.05 -22.33
CA ILE A 147 -1.89 -13.78 -21.24
C ILE A 147 -0.54 -14.32 -21.75
N ALA A 148 -0.52 -14.94 -22.93
CA ALA A 148 0.70 -15.48 -23.52
C ALA A 148 1.70 -14.38 -23.94
N GLU A 149 1.25 -13.31 -24.59
CA GLU A 149 2.08 -12.19 -25.04
C GLU A 149 2.75 -11.44 -23.88
N THR A 150 2.08 -11.38 -22.74
CA THR A 150 2.58 -10.71 -21.53
C THR A 150 3.26 -11.68 -20.56
N ALA A 151 3.42 -12.95 -20.90
CA ALA A 151 3.87 -13.99 -19.96
C ALA A 151 5.25 -13.75 -19.33
N THR A 152 6.11 -12.95 -19.97
CA THR A 152 7.45 -12.60 -19.45
C THR A 152 7.47 -11.31 -18.63
N ASP A 153 6.38 -10.55 -18.61
CA ASP A 153 6.27 -9.34 -17.80
C ASP A 153 5.96 -9.70 -16.34
N GLU A 154 7.00 -9.75 -15.52
CA GLU A 154 6.92 -10.07 -14.09
C GLU A 154 6.67 -8.81 -13.23
N SER A 155 6.42 -7.64 -13.84
CA SER A 155 6.02 -6.45 -13.10
C SER A 155 4.66 -6.66 -12.42
N VAL A 156 4.42 -5.96 -11.31
CA VAL A 156 3.14 -6.03 -10.58
C VAL A 156 1.97 -5.69 -11.52
N ALA A 157 2.15 -4.72 -12.43
CA ALA A 157 1.13 -4.32 -13.40
C ALA A 157 0.82 -5.39 -14.45
N GLY A 158 1.86 -6.04 -14.98
CA GLY A 158 1.72 -7.13 -15.96
C GLY A 158 1.10 -8.38 -15.35
N VAL A 159 1.59 -8.78 -14.17
CA VAL A 159 1.03 -9.90 -13.39
C VAL A 159 -0.44 -9.64 -13.05
N ARG A 160 -0.76 -8.45 -12.55
CA ARG A 160 -2.16 -8.05 -12.31
C ARG A 160 -3.02 -8.26 -13.55
N ALA A 161 -2.61 -7.76 -14.71
CA ALA A 161 -3.41 -7.88 -15.92
C ALA A 161 -3.71 -9.36 -16.27
N ARG A 162 -2.72 -10.24 -16.13
CA ARG A 162 -2.89 -11.69 -16.35
C ARG A 162 -3.77 -12.36 -15.29
N VAL A 163 -3.70 -11.93 -14.04
CA VAL A 163 -4.55 -12.45 -12.95
C VAL A 163 -6.01 -12.11 -13.21
N LEU A 164 -6.31 -10.85 -13.55
CA LEU A 164 -7.68 -10.46 -13.87
C LEU A 164 -8.20 -11.24 -15.07
N ALA A 165 -7.36 -11.40 -16.10
CA ALA A 165 -7.67 -12.21 -17.27
C ALA A 165 -7.94 -13.69 -16.92
N ALA A 166 -7.10 -14.30 -16.08
CA ALA A 166 -7.29 -15.68 -15.63
C ALA A 166 -8.58 -15.83 -14.82
N VAL A 167 -8.83 -14.95 -13.85
CA VAL A 167 -10.07 -14.99 -13.06
C VAL A 167 -11.29 -14.81 -13.96
N ALA A 168 -11.25 -13.89 -14.93
CA ALA A 168 -12.35 -13.68 -15.86
C ALA A 168 -12.61 -14.89 -16.78
N LEU A 169 -11.57 -15.62 -17.21
CA LEU A 169 -11.72 -16.74 -18.15
C LEU A 169 -11.92 -18.11 -17.50
N PHE A 170 -11.91 -18.20 -16.17
CA PHE A 170 -11.71 -19.46 -15.45
C PHE A 170 -12.65 -20.59 -15.88
N ASP A 171 -13.93 -20.28 -16.13
CA ASP A 171 -14.94 -21.27 -16.53
C ASP A 171 -15.09 -21.44 -18.05
N ASP A 172 -14.57 -20.48 -18.84
CA ASP A 172 -14.72 -20.46 -20.30
C ASP A 172 -13.52 -21.10 -21.02
N VAL A 173 -12.36 -21.19 -20.37
CA VAL A 173 -11.11 -21.66 -20.98
C VAL A 173 -10.46 -22.74 -20.11
N PRO A 174 -10.24 -23.95 -20.65
CA PRO A 174 -9.59 -25.02 -19.89
C PRO A 174 -8.10 -24.73 -19.68
N ASP A 175 -7.59 -25.13 -18.51
CA ASP A 175 -6.18 -25.20 -18.09
C ASP A 175 -5.35 -23.90 -18.06
N ILE A 176 -5.51 -22.98 -19.02
CA ILE A 176 -4.72 -21.75 -19.10
C ILE A 176 -4.96 -20.85 -17.88
N PRO A 177 -6.21 -20.54 -17.49
CA PRO A 177 -6.47 -19.71 -16.32
C PRO A 177 -5.92 -20.31 -15.03
N GLY A 178 -6.19 -21.60 -14.78
CA GLY A 178 -5.72 -22.31 -13.59
C GLY A 178 -4.20 -22.30 -13.47
N ARG A 179 -3.48 -22.61 -14.55
CA ARG A 179 -2.01 -22.58 -14.57
C ARG A 179 -1.44 -21.19 -14.33
N GLU A 180 -2.07 -20.13 -14.85
CA GLU A 180 -1.61 -18.77 -14.60
C GLU A 180 -1.85 -18.35 -13.14
N LEU A 181 -2.97 -18.76 -12.54
CA LEU A 181 -3.23 -18.52 -11.11
C LEU A 181 -2.24 -19.30 -10.22
N GLU A 182 -1.97 -20.56 -10.52
CA GLU A 182 -0.94 -21.35 -9.81
C GLU A 182 0.45 -20.73 -9.95
N ARG A 183 0.81 -20.27 -11.16
CA ARG A 183 2.07 -19.55 -11.40
C ARG A 183 2.14 -18.27 -10.57
N LEU A 184 1.05 -17.50 -10.49
CA LEU A 184 1.00 -16.34 -9.62
C LEU A 184 1.26 -16.74 -8.17
N VAL A 185 0.47 -17.66 -7.61
CA VAL A 185 0.51 -17.98 -6.18
C VAL A 185 1.89 -18.55 -5.80
N HIS A 186 2.35 -19.58 -6.49
CA HIS A 186 3.55 -20.31 -6.05
C HIS A 186 4.84 -19.69 -6.56
N ASN A 187 4.90 -19.30 -7.84
CA ASN A 187 6.18 -18.89 -8.45
C ASN A 187 6.43 -17.39 -8.35
N TRP A 188 5.39 -16.57 -8.34
CA TRP A 188 5.54 -15.12 -8.24
C TRP A 188 5.36 -14.64 -6.80
N TRP A 189 4.25 -15.00 -6.15
CA TRP A 189 3.93 -14.51 -4.81
C TRP A 189 4.79 -15.17 -3.74
N GLU A 190 4.64 -16.47 -3.52
CA GLU A 190 5.32 -17.22 -2.44
C GLU A 190 6.84 -17.23 -2.63
N ALA A 191 7.32 -17.44 -3.86
CA ALA A 191 8.75 -17.56 -4.11
C ALA A 191 9.49 -16.21 -4.25
N LYS A 192 8.81 -15.11 -4.61
CA LYS A 192 9.48 -13.82 -4.89
C LYS A 192 8.92 -12.66 -4.08
N ILE A 193 7.62 -12.37 -4.21
CA ILE A 193 7.07 -11.13 -3.67
C ILE A 193 6.94 -11.18 -2.15
N ALA A 194 6.30 -12.20 -1.57
CA ALA A 194 6.10 -12.27 -0.13
C ALA A 194 7.43 -12.30 0.67
N PRO A 195 8.48 -13.05 0.25
CA PRO A 195 9.81 -12.95 0.86
C PRO A 195 10.44 -11.57 0.71
N ALA A 196 10.29 -10.92 -0.45
CA ALA A 196 10.80 -9.58 -0.66
C ALA A 196 10.12 -8.58 0.29
N LEU A 197 8.78 -8.59 0.37
CA LEU A 197 8.01 -7.76 1.29
C LEU A 197 8.39 -7.99 2.75
N SER A 198 8.54 -9.25 3.15
CA SER A 198 8.94 -9.63 4.53
C SER A 198 10.36 -9.19 4.88
N THR A 199 11.21 -8.97 3.89
CA THR A 199 12.57 -8.45 4.06
C THR A 199 12.67 -6.96 3.70
N GLY A 200 11.55 -6.27 3.48
CA GLY A 200 11.55 -4.87 3.03
C GLY A 200 12.32 -4.63 1.72
N GLN A 201 12.60 -5.68 0.95
CA GLN A 201 13.12 -5.60 -0.41
C GLN A 201 11.92 -5.51 -1.36
N GLY A 202 12.02 -4.73 -2.44
CA GLY A 202 10.94 -4.66 -3.44
C GLY A 202 10.16 -3.34 -3.43
N LEU A 203 10.89 -2.26 -3.70
CA LEU A 203 10.41 -0.88 -3.84
C LEU A 203 9.43 -0.65 -5.01
N ALA A 204 9.20 -1.63 -5.88
CA ALA A 204 8.27 -1.53 -7.00
C ALA A 204 6.80 -1.40 -6.55
N VAL A 205 6.46 -1.83 -5.33
CA VAL A 205 5.09 -1.69 -4.79
C VAL A 205 4.74 -0.22 -4.52
N ARG A 206 5.70 0.62 -4.14
CA ARG A 206 5.45 2.06 -3.94
C ARG A 206 5.25 2.82 -5.25
N GLU A 207 5.82 2.34 -6.34
CA GLU A 207 5.65 2.95 -7.67
C GLU A 207 4.29 2.62 -8.28
N ASN A 208 3.71 1.45 -7.98
CA ASN A 208 2.38 1.07 -8.45
C ASN A 208 1.60 0.28 -7.39
N PRO A 209 1.21 0.93 -6.28
CA PRO A 209 0.52 0.25 -5.20
C PRO A 209 -0.84 -0.24 -5.66
N TYR A 210 -1.55 0.51 -6.50
CA TYR A 210 -2.89 0.10 -6.92
C TYR A 210 -2.91 -1.26 -7.64
N ALA A 211 -1.92 -1.55 -8.49
CA ALA A 211 -1.87 -2.83 -9.19
C ALA A 211 -1.77 -4.04 -8.23
N LEU A 212 -1.03 -3.90 -7.13
CA LEU A 212 -0.95 -4.96 -6.12
C LEU A 212 -2.31 -5.15 -5.45
N TRP A 213 -3.01 -4.06 -5.10
CA TRP A 213 -4.31 -4.18 -4.44
C TRP A 213 -5.39 -4.75 -5.37
N GLU A 214 -5.32 -4.50 -6.67
CA GLU A 214 -6.16 -5.19 -7.65
C GLU A 214 -5.92 -6.71 -7.63
N ILE A 215 -4.67 -7.18 -7.53
CA ILE A 215 -4.36 -8.62 -7.37
C ILE A 215 -4.99 -9.16 -6.08
N LEU A 216 -4.79 -8.46 -4.96
CA LEU A 216 -5.30 -8.90 -3.65
C LEU A 216 -6.83 -9.01 -3.64
N HIS A 217 -7.54 -8.02 -4.19
CA HIS A 217 -8.99 -8.08 -4.36
C HIS A 217 -9.39 -9.25 -5.26
N ALA A 218 -8.77 -9.37 -6.44
CA ALA A 218 -9.14 -10.40 -7.40
C ALA A 218 -8.93 -11.82 -6.84
N VAL A 219 -7.82 -12.09 -6.15
CA VAL A 219 -7.54 -13.40 -5.56
C VAL A 219 -8.45 -13.66 -4.37
N ARG A 220 -8.52 -12.76 -3.39
CA ARG A 220 -9.30 -12.96 -2.17
C ARG A 220 -10.80 -13.08 -2.42
N ASP A 221 -11.34 -12.30 -3.37
CA ASP A 221 -12.78 -12.28 -3.62
C ASP A 221 -13.28 -13.51 -4.39
N ASN A 222 -12.39 -14.17 -5.14
CA ASN A 222 -12.76 -15.21 -6.10
C ASN A 222 -12.18 -16.59 -5.75
N THR A 223 -11.14 -16.64 -4.93
CA THR A 223 -10.50 -17.86 -4.43
C THR A 223 -10.63 -17.94 -2.91
N ASN A 224 -10.21 -19.06 -2.31
CA ASN A 224 -10.14 -19.20 -0.85
C ASN A 224 -8.76 -18.79 -0.28
N LEU A 225 -7.99 -17.99 -1.01
CA LEU A 225 -6.64 -17.58 -0.62
C LEU A 225 -6.60 -16.11 -0.22
N ASP A 226 -5.88 -15.80 0.86
CA ASP A 226 -5.49 -14.43 1.20
C ASP A 226 -3.97 -14.30 1.13
N LEU A 227 -3.49 -13.72 0.03
CA LEU A 227 -2.07 -13.53 -0.22
C LEU A 227 -1.37 -12.71 0.88
N ARG A 228 -2.12 -11.92 1.66
CA ARG A 228 -1.57 -11.08 2.74
C ARG A 228 -1.01 -11.90 3.89
N GLU A 229 -1.49 -13.13 4.08
CA GLU A 229 -1.04 -14.03 5.17
C GLU A 229 0.45 -14.36 5.09
N ALA A 230 1.04 -14.29 3.89
CA ALA A 230 2.46 -14.53 3.69
C ALA A 230 3.36 -13.34 4.08
N ALA A 231 2.81 -12.13 4.25
CA ALA A 231 3.55 -10.92 4.63
C ALA A 231 2.71 -9.98 5.53
N PRO A 232 2.18 -10.47 6.68
CA PRO A 232 1.16 -9.76 7.45
C PRO A 232 1.67 -8.42 8.01
N ARG A 233 2.94 -8.36 8.40
CA ARG A 233 3.54 -7.12 8.91
C ARG A 233 3.56 -6.01 7.85
N PHE A 234 3.94 -6.32 6.62
CA PHE A 234 3.91 -5.34 5.52
C PHE A 234 2.51 -4.76 5.35
N PHE A 235 1.49 -5.62 5.27
CA PHE A 235 0.11 -5.16 5.09
C PHE A 235 -0.46 -4.42 6.30
N LYS A 236 0.04 -4.69 7.50
CA LYS A 236 -0.29 -3.94 8.71
C LYS A 236 0.30 -2.52 8.66
N THR A 237 1.56 -2.36 8.26
CA THR A 237 2.27 -1.08 8.36
C THR A 237 2.15 -0.19 7.13
N PHE A 238 1.96 -0.78 5.95
CA PHE A 238 1.97 -0.06 4.67
C PHE A 238 0.92 1.04 4.53
N PRO A 239 -0.34 0.92 4.99
CA PRO A 239 -1.32 1.99 4.84
C PRO A 239 -0.87 3.30 5.50
N ILE A 240 -0.26 3.22 6.70
CA ILE A 240 0.29 4.39 7.39
C ILE A 240 1.58 4.86 6.73
N GLU A 241 2.46 3.95 6.32
CA GLU A 241 3.68 4.31 5.58
C GLU A 241 3.37 5.10 4.31
N HIS A 242 2.37 4.63 3.54
CA HIS A 242 1.93 5.24 2.29
C HIS A 242 1.35 6.63 2.53
N LEU A 243 0.52 6.79 3.57
CA LEU A 243 -0.01 8.10 3.99
C LEU A 243 1.11 9.06 4.41
N MET A 244 2.05 8.59 5.24
CA MET A 244 3.17 9.41 5.73
C MET A 244 4.14 9.81 4.63
N SER A 245 4.21 9.05 3.54
CA SER A 245 5.04 9.33 2.37
C SER A 245 4.55 10.52 1.53
N GLN A 246 3.33 11.02 1.75
CA GLN A 246 2.78 12.10 0.94
C GLN A 246 3.32 13.46 1.35
N TYR A 247 3.72 14.27 0.36
CA TYR A 247 4.12 15.65 0.64
C TYR A 247 2.93 16.44 1.23
N PRO A 248 3.19 17.33 2.20
CA PRO A 248 2.12 18.07 2.89
C PRO A 248 1.26 18.96 1.98
N ALA A 249 1.88 19.80 1.16
CA ALA A 249 1.12 20.71 0.31
C ALA A 249 0.53 19.95 -0.88
N SER A 250 -0.73 20.26 -1.17
CA SER A 250 -1.38 19.76 -2.37
C SER A 250 -0.81 20.41 -3.62
N TYR A 251 -0.75 19.63 -4.70
CA TYR A 251 -0.47 20.12 -6.03
C TYR A 251 -1.79 20.48 -6.71
N ARG A 252 -1.93 21.72 -7.16
CA ARG A 252 -3.14 22.19 -7.82
C ARG A 252 -3.21 21.69 -9.26
N GLY A 253 -4.25 20.92 -9.57
CA GLY A 253 -4.58 20.55 -10.95
C GLY A 253 -5.73 21.37 -11.50
N GLU A 254 -6.05 21.14 -12.78
CA GLU A 254 -7.18 21.79 -13.44
C GLU A 254 -8.53 21.28 -12.90
N GLU A 255 -8.61 19.98 -12.57
CA GLU A 255 -9.87 19.30 -12.23
C GLU A 255 -10.05 19.01 -10.74
N ASN A 256 -8.94 18.78 -10.03
CA ASN A 256 -8.88 18.58 -8.59
C ASN A 256 -7.46 18.88 -8.09
N ASP A 257 -7.32 19.00 -6.76
CA ASP A 257 -6.01 19.03 -6.12
C ASP A 257 -5.52 17.61 -5.87
N PHE A 258 -4.20 17.44 -5.84
CA PHE A 258 -3.53 16.15 -5.72
C PHE A 258 -2.63 16.12 -4.50
N HIS A 259 -2.69 15.03 -3.73
CA HIS A 259 -1.59 14.66 -2.85
C HIS A 259 -0.55 13.89 -3.64
N VAL A 260 0.67 14.42 -3.64
CA VAL A 260 1.78 13.85 -4.39
C VAL A 260 2.56 12.93 -3.46
N PRO A 261 2.64 11.61 -3.74
CA PRO A 261 3.48 10.71 -2.96
C PRO A 261 4.96 11.05 -3.19
N ALA A 262 5.80 10.83 -2.17
CA ALA A 262 7.23 11.00 -2.31
C ALA A 262 7.79 10.11 -3.43
N SER A 263 8.79 10.63 -4.14
CA SER A 263 9.41 9.94 -5.27
C SER A 263 10.87 10.27 -5.40
N THR A 264 11.66 9.28 -5.82
CA THR A 264 13.05 9.43 -6.23
C THR A 264 13.23 10.07 -7.61
N LYS A 265 12.13 10.26 -8.37
CA LYS A 265 12.16 10.89 -9.70
C LYS A 265 12.21 12.41 -9.55
N SER A 266 13.11 13.06 -10.29
CA SER A 266 13.21 14.52 -10.37
C SER A 266 12.22 15.10 -11.39
N GLY A 267 11.70 16.29 -11.14
CA GLY A 267 10.85 17.04 -12.08
C GLY A 267 9.49 17.39 -11.49
N ASP A 268 8.58 17.80 -12.37
CA ASP A 268 7.18 18.06 -11.98
C ASP A 268 6.49 16.77 -11.52
N PRO A 269 5.54 16.86 -10.57
CA PRO A 269 4.76 15.70 -10.14
C PRO A 269 4.03 15.00 -11.28
N ASP A 270 4.10 13.67 -11.29
CA ASP A 270 3.27 12.83 -12.15
C ASP A 270 1.85 12.74 -11.57
N LEU A 271 0.90 13.44 -12.18
CA LEU A 271 -0.49 13.49 -11.71
C LEU A 271 -1.22 12.18 -11.88
N ASN A 272 -0.87 11.36 -12.88
CA ASN A 272 -1.45 10.03 -13.03
C ASN A 272 -1.00 9.13 -11.88
N ARG A 273 0.28 9.22 -11.51
CA ARG A 273 0.78 8.52 -10.31
C ARG A 273 0.10 9.02 -9.04
N ALA A 274 -0.10 10.32 -8.88
CA ALA A 274 -0.83 10.87 -7.73
C ALA A 274 -2.28 10.33 -7.69
N THR A 275 -2.96 10.25 -8.84
CA THR A 275 -4.26 9.60 -8.96
C THR A 275 -4.19 8.15 -8.50
N PHE A 276 -3.31 7.32 -9.08
CA PHE A 276 -3.24 5.90 -8.72
C PHE A 276 -2.76 5.65 -7.29
N SER A 277 -1.98 6.55 -6.71
CA SER A 277 -1.62 6.54 -5.29
C SER A 277 -2.88 6.64 -4.42
N ARG A 278 -3.77 7.59 -4.71
CA ARG A 278 -5.06 7.71 -4.02
C ARG A 278 -6.00 6.55 -4.33
N VAL A 279 -6.05 6.07 -5.57
CA VAL A 279 -6.85 4.88 -5.91
C VAL A 279 -6.40 3.67 -5.09
N ALA A 280 -5.09 3.51 -4.87
CA ALA A 280 -4.56 2.45 -4.01
C ALA A 280 -5.06 2.57 -2.57
N GLU A 281 -5.11 3.76 -2.00
CA GLU A 281 -5.68 4.00 -0.66
C GLU A 281 -7.16 3.63 -0.59
N LEU A 282 -7.97 4.05 -1.59
CA LEU A 282 -9.38 3.66 -1.66
C LEU A 282 -9.53 2.13 -1.73
N ALA A 283 -8.67 1.46 -2.49
CA ALA A 283 -8.64 0.01 -2.60
C ALA A 283 -8.15 -0.68 -1.31
N MET A 284 -7.20 -0.09 -0.57
CA MET A 284 -6.74 -0.55 0.76
C MET A 284 -7.90 -0.57 1.75
N VAL A 285 -8.58 0.57 1.91
CA VAL A 285 -9.72 0.69 2.82
C VAL A 285 -10.82 -0.28 2.42
N SER A 286 -11.09 -0.40 1.13
CA SER A 286 -12.07 -1.35 0.59
C SER A 286 -11.74 -2.81 0.89
N LEU A 287 -10.45 -3.18 0.97
CA LEU A 287 -10.02 -4.55 1.24
C LEU A 287 -10.16 -4.87 2.74
N ASP A 288 -9.77 -3.94 3.60
CA ASP A 288 -9.74 -4.16 5.05
C ASP A 288 -10.39 -3.01 5.82
N THR A 289 -11.71 -2.93 5.76
CA THR A 289 -12.48 -1.78 6.26
C THR A 289 -12.39 -1.62 7.79
N ASN A 290 -12.08 -2.70 8.50
CA ASN A 290 -12.10 -2.73 9.95
C ASN A 290 -10.70 -2.65 10.57
N ALA A 291 -9.62 -2.78 9.78
CA ALA A 291 -8.26 -2.55 10.26
C ALA A 291 -8.10 -1.09 10.70
N GLU A 292 -7.48 -0.88 11.86
CA GLU A 292 -7.25 0.45 12.45
C GLU A 292 -6.49 1.38 11.49
N GLU A 293 -5.46 0.87 10.82
CA GLU A 293 -4.67 1.64 9.85
C GLU A 293 -5.50 2.07 8.64
N SER A 294 -6.37 1.19 8.15
CA SER A 294 -7.33 1.55 7.10
C SER A 294 -8.31 2.62 7.56
N GLN A 295 -8.71 2.65 8.84
CA GLN A 295 -9.62 3.68 9.34
C GLN A 295 -8.94 5.05 9.39
N TYR A 296 -7.65 5.14 9.71
CA TYR A 296 -6.90 6.39 9.58
C TYR A 296 -6.80 6.86 8.13
N VAL A 297 -6.50 5.94 7.21
CA VAL A 297 -6.48 6.22 5.76
C VAL A 297 -7.88 6.64 5.28
N GLN A 298 -8.95 6.02 5.77
CA GLN A 298 -10.32 6.44 5.48
C GLN A 298 -10.59 7.86 5.95
N GLY A 299 -10.19 8.22 7.18
CA GLY A 299 -10.33 9.59 7.68
C GLY A 299 -9.57 10.61 6.84
N TRP A 300 -8.40 10.24 6.31
CA TRP A 300 -7.66 11.03 5.34
C TRP A 300 -8.40 11.17 4.00
N LEU A 301 -8.91 10.07 3.45
CA LEU A 301 -9.56 10.03 2.15
C LEU A 301 -10.86 10.85 2.07
N MET A 302 -11.55 11.06 3.20
CA MET A 302 -12.83 11.77 3.25
C MET A 302 -12.72 13.29 3.08
N HIS A 303 -11.52 13.85 2.90
CA HIS A 303 -11.37 15.25 2.49
C HIS A 303 -11.84 15.45 1.03
N ASP A 304 -12.97 16.13 0.87
CA ASP A 304 -13.60 16.38 -0.44
C ASP A 304 -12.69 17.08 -1.46
N ARG A 305 -11.70 17.86 -0.99
CA ARG A 305 -10.73 18.59 -1.82
C ARG A 305 -9.91 17.65 -2.71
N PHE A 306 -9.68 16.42 -2.26
CA PHE A 306 -8.84 15.43 -2.94
C PHE A 306 -9.62 14.34 -3.64
N ALA A 307 -10.96 14.41 -3.64
CA ALA A 307 -11.80 13.47 -4.39
C ALA A 307 -11.36 13.45 -5.85
N LEU A 308 -11.21 12.25 -6.43
CA LEU A 308 -10.75 12.13 -7.80
C LEU A 308 -11.88 12.49 -8.77
N ARG A 309 -11.81 13.69 -9.34
CA ARG A 309 -12.88 14.23 -10.19
C ARG A 309 -12.56 14.17 -11.66
N SER A 310 -11.32 13.88 -12.04
CA SER A 310 -10.87 13.79 -13.43
C SER A 310 -11.51 12.63 -14.21
N PRO A 311 -11.51 12.64 -15.56
CA PRO A 311 -11.90 11.50 -16.39
C PRO A 311 -11.15 10.21 -16.04
N LEU A 312 -9.87 10.32 -15.64
CA LEU A 312 -9.09 9.17 -15.18
C LEU A 312 -9.61 8.66 -13.83
N GLY A 313 -9.81 9.55 -12.86
CA GLY A 313 -10.01 9.19 -11.47
C GLY A 313 -11.46 8.98 -11.04
N ALA A 314 -12.43 9.64 -11.69
CA ALA A 314 -13.84 9.55 -11.33
C ALA A 314 -14.41 8.12 -11.37
N PRO A 315 -14.08 7.26 -12.35
CA PRO A 315 -14.50 5.86 -12.33
C PRO A 315 -13.98 5.09 -11.10
N TYR A 316 -12.75 5.38 -10.67
CA TYR A 316 -12.12 4.73 -9.50
C TYR A 316 -12.66 5.25 -8.17
N GLU A 317 -12.85 6.56 -8.05
CA GLU A 317 -13.49 7.16 -6.87
C GLU A 317 -14.90 6.58 -6.70
N PHE A 318 -15.65 6.41 -7.80
CA PHE A 318 -16.96 5.76 -7.73
C PHE A 318 -16.87 4.27 -7.39
N LEU A 319 -15.93 3.52 -7.97
CA LEU A 319 -15.77 2.08 -7.73
C LEU A 319 -15.37 1.74 -6.28
N TRP A 320 -14.43 2.50 -5.71
CA TRP A 320 -13.74 2.13 -4.47
C TRP A 320 -14.16 2.94 -3.25
N ALA A 321 -14.55 4.22 -3.41
CA ALA A 321 -14.85 5.05 -2.26
C ALA A 321 -16.16 4.61 -1.58
N ASN A 322 -16.11 4.52 -0.26
CA ASN A 322 -17.30 4.26 0.54
C ASN A 322 -17.30 5.19 1.76
N GLN A 323 -18.04 6.29 1.64
CA GLN A 323 -18.18 7.32 2.68
C GLN A 323 -18.88 6.83 3.95
N TYR A 324 -19.46 5.63 3.94
CA TYR A 324 -20.15 5.05 5.08
C TYR A 324 -19.25 4.15 5.94
N GLN A 325 -17.99 3.96 5.55
CA GLN A 325 -17.02 3.22 6.35
C GLN A 325 -16.54 4.07 7.54
N PRO A 326 -16.24 3.43 8.69
CA PRO A 326 -15.68 4.14 9.83
C PRO A 326 -14.31 4.73 9.47
N GLY A 327 -14.07 5.96 9.93
CA GLY A 327 -12.78 6.64 9.78
C GLY A 327 -12.32 7.19 11.12
N LEU A 328 -11.02 7.07 11.40
CA LEU A 328 -10.35 7.71 12.52
C LEU A 328 -9.69 9.01 12.03
N SER A 329 -9.55 9.99 12.92
CA SER A 329 -8.82 11.20 12.58
C SER A 329 -7.35 10.88 12.38
N PHE A 330 -6.84 11.11 11.17
CA PHE A 330 -5.43 10.98 10.82
C PHE A 330 -4.53 11.91 11.66
N SER A 331 -5.07 12.98 12.25
CA SER A 331 -4.34 13.85 13.20
C SER A 331 -3.88 13.15 14.49
N LEU A 332 -4.39 11.96 14.79
CA LEU A 332 -3.96 11.15 15.92
C LEU A 332 -2.73 10.27 15.58
N LEU A 333 -2.32 10.22 14.32
CA LEU A 333 -1.12 9.50 13.93
C LEU A 333 0.13 10.25 14.41
N PRO A 334 1.16 9.52 14.89
CA PRO A 334 2.44 10.11 15.24
C PRO A 334 3.05 10.90 14.08
N LEU A 335 3.68 12.02 14.40
CA LEU A 335 4.36 12.86 13.42
C LEU A 335 5.71 12.29 12.98
N VAL A 336 6.22 11.29 13.71
CA VAL A 336 7.40 10.49 13.37
C VAL A 336 6.96 9.07 13.07
N TYR A 337 7.16 8.64 11.83
CA TYR A 337 6.94 7.26 11.40
C TYR A 337 8.27 6.63 11.02
N ARG A 338 8.55 5.44 11.56
CA ARG A 338 9.70 4.62 11.18
C ARG A 338 9.26 3.20 10.88
N ASN A 339 9.80 2.66 9.79
CA ASN A 339 9.71 1.24 9.48
C ASN A 339 11.13 0.65 9.35
N PRO A 340 11.61 -0.12 10.35
CA PRO A 340 12.95 -0.71 10.33
C PRO A 340 13.11 -1.80 9.27
N ASP A 341 12.02 -2.46 8.88
CA ASP A 341 12.07 -3.55 7.90
C ASP A 341 12.31 -3.00 6.49
N THR A 342 11.69 -1.87 6.14
CA THR A 342 11.90 -1.17 4.87
C THR A 342 13.04 -0.16 4.92
N GLY A 343 13.57 0.13 6.12
CA GLY A 343 14.63 1.13 6.30
C GLY A 343 14.15 2.53 5.96
N THR A 344 12.92 2.88 6.33
CA THR A 344 12.33 4.17 5.99
C THR A 344 11.87 4.96 7.21
N VAL A 345 11.96 6.28 7.10
CA VAL A 345 11.50 7.21 8.12
C VAL A 345 10.85 8.43 7.46
N PHE A 346 9.72 8.85 8.02
CA PHE A 346 9.00 10.06 7.63
C PHE A 346 8.73 10.88 8.88
N VAL A 347 9.01 12.18 8.82
CA VAL A 347 8.85 13.13 9.92
C VAL A 347 8.05 14.32 9.40
N ARG A 348 7.04 14.75 10.16
CA ARG A 348 6.19 15.90 9.85
C ARG A 348 6.20 16.90 11.01
N SER A 349 6.03 18.19 10.76
CA SER A 349 5.76 19.15 11.85
C SER A 349 4.33 19.10 12.35
N ASP A 350 3.40 18.81 11.45
CA ASP A 350 1.95 18.73 11.66
C ASP A 350 1.30 18.14 10.38
N TRP A 351 -0.02 18.23 10.28
CA TRP A 351 -0.82 17.69 9.18
C TRP A 351 -1.34 18.76 8.20
N GLU A 352 -0.96 20.03 8.38
CA GLU A 352 -1.37 21.14 7.52
C GLU A 352 -0.58 21.19 6.21
N GLU A 353 -1.07 21.93 5.22
CA GLU A 353 -0.37 22.08 3.93
C GLU A 353 0.99 22.78 4.05
N SER A 354 1.18 23.59 5.10
CA SER A 354 2.43 24.28 5.39
C SER A 354 3.44 23.45 6.18
N ALA A 355 3.12 22.20 6.52
CA ALA A 355 3.97 21.39 7.37
C ALA A 355 5.39 21.25 6.79
N GLY A 356 6.39 21.33 7.65
CA GLY A 356 7.72 20.81 7.32
C GLY A 356 7.65 19.29 7.25
N TRP A 357 8.25 18.70 6.23
CA TRP A 357 8.29 17.24 6.08
C TRP A 357 9.69 16.78 5.71
N PHE A 358 10.14 15.70 6.34
CA PHE A 358 11.38 15.02 6.00
C PHE A 358 11.08 13.55 5.71
N GLY A 359 11.66 13.02 4.64
CA GLY A 359 11.58 11.61 4.32
C GLY A 359 12.96 11.05 4.01
N TYR A 360 13.27 9.91 4.58
CA TYR A 360 14.40 9.10 4.16
C TYR A 360 13.91 7.70 3.76
N PHE A 361 14.05 7.41 2.48
CA PHE A 361 13.58 6.18 1.85
C PHE A 361 14.43 5.90 0.61
N ASP A 362 14.58 4.63 0.25
CA ASP A 362 15.32 4.20 -0.94
C ASP A 362 16.77 4.73 -0.98
N GLY A 363 17.36 4.95 0.21
CA GLY A 363 18.70 5.54 0.38
C GLY A 363 18.78 7.03 0.06
N GLN A 364 17.66 7.71 -0.17
CA GLN A 364 17.59 9.15 -0.45
C GLN A 364 16.93 9.88 0.72
N ALA A 365 17.47 11.04 1.08
CA ALA A 365 16.82 11.97 2.00
C ALA A 365 16.21 13.13 1.21
N GLN A 366 15.00 13.51 1.57
CA GLN A 366 14.25 14.62 1.00
C GLN A 366 13.67 15.49 2.11
N LEU A 367 13.67 16.80 1.87
CA LEU A 367 13.05 17.80 2.73
C LEU A 367 11.98 18.51 1.91
N PHE A 368 10.79 18.66 2.47
CA PHE A 368 9.74 19.50 1.93
C PHE A 368 9.57 20.72 2.84
N ARG A 369 9.72 21.91 2.27
CA ARG A 369 9.52 23.19 2.94
C ARG A 369 9.08 24.24 1.94
N ASP A 370 8.23 25.16 2.36
CA ASP A 370 7.80 26.30 1.54
C ASP A 370 7.25 25.89 0.16
N GLY A 371 6.54 24.76 0.11
CA GLY A 371 5.93 24.24 -1.13
C GLY A 371 6.89 23.52 -2.07
N ARG A 372 8.13 23.22 -1.65
CA ARG A 372 9.18 22.66 -2.52
C ARG A 372 9.85 21.44 -1.90
N VAL A 373 10.21 20.48 -2.75
CA VAL A 373 11.01 19.32 -2.41
C VAL A 373 12.48 19.61 -2.71
N GLU A 374 13.35 19.31 -1.75
CA GLU A 374 14.80 19.43 -1.87
C GLU A 374 15.47 18.10 -1.50
N SER A 375 16.44 17.67 -2.32
CA SER A 375 17.30 16.54 -1.95
C SER A 375 18.27 16.93 -0.83
N VAL A 376 18.45 16.04 0.14
CA VAL A 376 19.29 16.27 1.32
C VAL A 376 20.54 15.40 1.23
N ALA A 377 21.72 16.04 1.23
CA ALA A 377 22.99 15.34 1.35
C ALA A 377 23.14 14.71 2.75
N LEU A 378 23.54 13.43 2.80
CA LEU A 378 23.69 12.63 4.03
C LEU A 378 25.04 12.80 4.74
N ARG A 379 25.94 13.66 4.23
CA ARG A 379 27.28 13.87 4.80
C ARG A 379 27.59 15.35 4.88
N GLY A 380 28.29 15.75 5.96
CA GLY A 380 28.80 17.11 6.15
C GLY A 380 27.72 18.17 6.38
N ARG A 381 26.50 17.75 6.75
CA ARG A 381 25.35 18.64 7.00
C ARG A 381 25.13 18.84 8.49
N SER A 382 24.73 20.06 8.87
CA SER A 382 24.18 20.34 10.20
C SER A 382 22.92 19.52 10.47
N PRO A 383 22.60 19.22 11.75
CA PRO A 383 21.36 18.52 12.07
C PRO A 383 20.14 19.30 11.58
N LEU A 384 19.11 18.58 11.15
CA LEU A 384 17.81 19.13 10.82
C LEU A 384 16.94 19.08 12.07
N VAL A 385 16.62 20.24 12.62
CA VAL A 385 15.72 20.38 13.78
C VAL A 385 14.30 20.59 13.26
N MET A 386 13.39 19.68 13.62
CA MET A 386 11.96 19.79 13.36
C MET A 386 11.19 19.85 14.69
N PRO A 387 9.95 20.34 14.70
CA PRO A 387 9.13 20.37 15.92
C PRO A 387 8.94 19.00 16.57
N SER A 388 8.86 17.93 15.77
CA SER A 388 8.60 16.57 16.22
C SER A 388 9.86 15.70 16.39
N ALA A 389 11.02 16.09 15.84
CA ALA A 389 12.25 15.31 15.93
C ALA A 389 13.50 16.12 15.56
N VAL A 390 14.66 15.62 15.98
CA VAL A 390 15.98 16.12 15.53
C VAL A 390 16.68 15.04 14.70
N ILE A 391 17.07 15.38 13.48
CA ILE A 391 17.65 14.45 12.51
C ILE A 391 19.14 14.77 12.31
N TYR A 392 19.99 13.77 12.54
CA TYR A 392 21.43 13.79 12.31
C TYR A 392 21.83 12.94 11.10
N PHE A 393 22.89 13.35 10.42
CA PHE A 393 23.35 12.72 9.18
C PHE A 393 24.72 12.05 9.37
N GLY A 394 24.75 10.73 9.30
CA GLY A 394 25.96 9.91 9.45
C GLY A 394 26.47 9.79 10.90
N PRO A 395 27.54 8.99 11.11
CA PRO A 395 28.16 8.84 12.41
C PRO A 395 28.78 10.16 12.86
N SER A 396 28.47 10.58 14.07
CA SER A 396 28.90 11.89 14.57
C SER A 396 29.04 11.91 16.09
N ARG A 397 29.76 12.93 16.58
CA ARG A 397 29.72 13.37 17.97
C ARG A 397 28.94 14.67 17.99
N PHE A 398 27.89 14.74 18.79
CA PHE A 398 27.02 15.90 18.85
C PHE A 398 26.51 16.15 20.28
N ARG A 399 25.94 17.34 20.48
CA ARG A 399 25.14 17.66 21.66
C ARG A 399 23.73 17.96 21.21
N VAL A 400 22.76 17.47 21.96
CA VAL A 400 21.35 17.65 21.65
C VAL A 400 20.59 17.91 22.93
N ASN A 401 19.63 18.82 22.87
CA ASN A 401 18.62 19.01 23.90
C ASN A 401 17.28 18.77 23.22
N LEU A 402 16.57 17.71 23.61
CA LEU A 402 15.23 17.44 23.09
C LEU A 402 14.24 18.39 23.77
N GLU A 403 13.61 19.24 22.97
CA GLU A 403 12.57 20.17 23.40
C GLU A 403 11.25 19.43 23.67
N GLU A 404 10.38 20.02 24.49
CA GLU A 404 9.04 19.50 24.74
C GLU A 404 8.25 19.43 23.42
N GLY A 405 7.79 18.23 23.04
CA GLY A 405 7.13 17.96 21.75
C GLY A 405 8.02 17.29 20.69
N GLN A 406 9.33 17.17 20.92
CA GLN A 406 10.20 16.34 20.08
C GLN A 406 10.21 14.91 20.59
N ASP A 407 9.77 13.97 19.75
CA ASP A 407 9.58 12.57 20.15
C ASP A 407 10.85 11.72 19.98
N ALA A 408 11.82 12.17 19.17
CA ALA A 408 12.98 11.34 18.82
C ALA A 408 14.22 12.14 18.36
N VAL A 409 15.40 11.56 18.62
CA VAL A 409 16.62 11.84 17.84
C VAL A 409 16.84 10.73 16.84
N ILE A 410 16.94 11.09 15.56
CA ILE A 410 17.02 10.13 14.45
C ILE A 410 18.36 10.33 13.75
N LEU A 411 19.13 9.26 13.59
CA LEU A 411 20.34 9.25 12.77
C LEU A 411 20.05 8.54 11.47
N VAL A 412 20.35 9.17 10.34
CA VAL A 412 20.18 8.59 8.99
C VAL A 412 21.51 8.58 8.24
N GLY A 413 21.63 7.70 7.24
CA GLY A 413 22.85 7.58 6.42
C GLY A 413 24.01 6.85 7.12
N LEU A 414 23.69 6.00 8.09
CA LEU A 414 24.62 5.03 8.67
C LEU A 414 24.79 3.84 7.71
N GLU A 415 25.75 2.96 8.00
CA GLU A 415 25.90 1.70 7.29
C GLU A 415 24.74 0.75 7.68
N PRO A 416 23.98 0.21 6.71
CA PRO A 416 22.88 -0.71 7.00
C PRO A 416 23.29 -1.94 7.81
N ASN A 417 22.50 -2.31 8.82
CA ASN A 417 22.73 -3.47 9.70
C ASN A 417 24.09 -3.46 10.43
N ARG A 418 24.73 -2.29 10.52
CA ARG A 418 26.02 -2.15 11.21
C ARG A 418 25.81 -1.85 12.69
N ASN A 419 26.61 -2.49 13.54
CA ASN A 419 26.65 -2.20 14.97
C ASN A 419 27.44 -0.92 15.25
N TYR A 420 26.86 -0.08 16.09
CA TYR A 420 27.46 1.15 16.59
C TYR A 420 27.53 1.10 18.12
N GLN A 421 28.67 1.53 18.66
CA GLN A 421 28.82 1.88 20.07
C GLN A 421 28.29 3.30 20.27
N ILE A 422 27.37 3.42 21.23
CA ILE A 422 26.65 4.63 21.55
C ILE A 422 26.99 5.00 22.99
N GLU A 423 27.52 6.20 23.17
CA GLU A 423 27.90 6.78 24.46
C GLU A 423 27.08 8.07 24.65
N ILE A 424 26.34 8.18 25.75
CA ILE A 424 25.52 9.34 26.11
C ILE A 424 26.09 9.92 27.41
N ASP A 425 26.43 11.22 27.44
CA ASP A 425 26.96 11.93 28.62
C ASP A 425 28.19 11.28 29.30
N ASP A 426 29.01 10.57 28.52
CA ASP A 426 30.14 9.77 29.03
C ASP A 426 29.69 8.69 30.07
N GLU A 427 28.43 8.25 30.00
CA GLU A 427 27.85 7.12 30.75
C GLU A 427 28.15 5.77 30.06
N GLU A 428 27.49 4.69 30.50
CA GLU A 428 27.72 3.33 29.99
C GLU A 428 27.51 3.25 28.47
N VAL A 429 28.52 2.72 27.78
CA VAL A 429 28.46 2.50 26.33
C VAL A 429 27.60 1.28 26.05
N PHE A 430 26.59 1.44 25.21
CA PHE A 430 25.79 0.32 24.71
C PHE A 430 25.98 0.16 23.19
N GLU A 431 25.64 -1.02 22.68
CA GLU A 431 25.73 -1.31 21.25
C GLU A 431 24.32 -1.43 20.65
N GLU A 432 24.11 -0.79 19.51
CA GLU A 432 22.87 -0.89 18.75
C GLU A 432 23.17 -1.01 17.25
N ALA A 433 22.38 -1.83 16.56
CA ALA A 433 22.49 -2.03 15.13
C ALA A 433 21.63 -1.00 14.40
N ALA A 434 22.21 -0.28 13.44
CA ALA A 434 21.41 0.49 12.49
C ALA A 434 20.51 -0.46 11.69
N ASP A 435 19.30 -0.03 11.36
CA ASP A 435 18.40 -0.87 10.58
C ASP A 435 18.85 -1.00 9.11
N ARG A 436 18.01 -1.62 8.29
CA ARG A 436 18.31 -1.91 6.88
C ARG A 436 18.46 -0.64 6.03
N GLY A 437 17.93 0.49 6.48
CA GLY A 437 18.11 1.79 5.84
C GLY A 437 19.37 2.52 6.31
N GLY A 438 20.06 2.00 7.33
CA GLY A 438 21.10 2.75 8.01
C GLY A 438 20.52 3.84 8.92
N ILE A 439 19.42 3.51 9.62
CA ILE A 439 18.75 4.42 10.55
C ILE A 439 18.91 3.91 11.99
N LEU A 440 19.18 4.82 12.92
CA LEU A 440 19.09 4.62 14.37
C LEU A 440 18.17 5.66 14.99
N VAL A 441 17.42 5.28 16.01
CA VAL A 441 16.58 6.19 16.78
C VAL A 441 17.01 6.11 18.23
N LEU A 442 17.37 7.25 18.80
CA LEU A 442 17.78 7.34 20.20
C LEU A 442 16.63 7.91 21.02
N ASP A 443 16.29 7.20 22.10
CA ASP A 443 15.40 7.66 23.14
C ASP A 443 16.23 8.45 24.17
N LEU A 444 16.04 9.77 24.22
CA LEU A 444 16.80 10.68 25.09
C LEU A 444 15.83 11.44 25.99
N LEU A 445 16.30 11.84 27.17
CA LEU A 445 15.50 12.63 28.12
C LEU A 445 15.26 14.06 27.60
N HIS A 446 14.01 14.52 27.69
CA HIS A 446 13.63 15.91 27.38
C HIS A 446 14.23 16.92 28.35
N GLY A 447 14.52 18.13 27.84
CA GLY A 447 14.91 19.29 28.64
C GLY A 447 16.31 19.23 29.25
N LYS A 448 17.11 18.20 28.94
CA LYS A 448 18.51 18.09 29.32
C LYS A 448 19.37 18.06 28.07
N GLU A 449 20.36 18.96 27.99
CA GLU A 449 21.39 18.84 26.96
C GLU A 449 22.26 17.62 27.27
N VAL A 450 22.34 16.70 26.33
CA VAL A 450 23.16 15.48 26.41
C VAL A 450 24.17 15.42 25.26
N GLY A 451 25.38 14.94 25.56
CA GLY A 451 26.41 14.66 24.58
C GLY A 451 26.30 13.23 24.06
N VAL A 452 26.16 13.04 22.75
CA VAL A 452 26.11 11.73 22.12
C VAL A 452 27.36 11.50 21.28
N ARG A 453 27.93 10.30 21.37
CA ARG A 453 29.04 9.85 20.52
C ARG A 453 28.71 8.49 19.93
N LEU A 454 28.72 8.42 18.60
CA LEU A 454 28.60 7.18 17.84
C LEU A 454 29.96 6.73 17.31
N ARG A 455 30.30 5.45 17.48
CA ARG A 455 31.48 4.82 16.88
C ARG A 455 31.09 3.50 16.20
N VAL A 456 31.65 3.24 15.03
CA VAL A 456 31.48 1.94 14.38
C VAL A 456 32.17 0.87 15.22
N VAL A 457 31.48 -0.21 15.55
CA VAL A 457 32.11 -1.39 16.14
C VAL A 457 33.02 -1.97 15.07
N THR A 458 34.34 -1.93 15.29
CA THR A 458 35.30 -2.55 14.38
C THR A 458 35.35 -4.02 14.77
N ALA A 459 35.12 -4.94 13.82
CA ALA A 459 35.30 -6.36 14.11
C ALA A 459 36.77 -6.58 14.54
N PRO A 460 37.03 -7.43 15.55
CA PRO A 460 38.39 -7.71 16.02
C PRO A 460 39.29 -8.30 14.93
#